data_AF-D5VNI2-F1
#
_entry.id   AF-D5VNI2-F1
#
_cell.length_a   1.000
_cell.length_b   1.000
_cell.length_c   1.000
_cell.angle_alpha   90.00
_cell.angle_beta   90.00
_cell.angle_gamma   90.00
#
_symmetry.space_group_name_H-M   'P 1'
#
loop_
_entity.id
_entity.type
_entity.pdbx_description
1 polymer ?
#
loop_
_entity_poly.entity_id
_entity_poly.type
_entity_poly.pdbx_seq_one_letter_code
_entity_poly.pdbx_strand_id
1 'polypeptide(L)'
;MPRRLHGGQSPPPGLGPFSYSFRPSPAGRGGAILIRGPEGAPPPAPGDLLTLALDDDRDAQFEVTEITNAADGWWASCERRGRSDGEDGD
;
A
#
# COMPACT_ATOMS: atom_id res chain seq x y z
N MET A 1 -21.39 25.68 15.31
CA MET A 1 -21.23 24.21 15.32
C MET A 1 -20.31 23.82 14.16
N PRO A 2 -18.98 23.68 14.31
CA PRO A 2 -18.17 23.22 13.20
C PRO A 2 -18.09 21.69 13.19
N ARG A 3 -18.24 21.16 11.97
CA ARG A 3 -18.31 19.74 11.60
C ARG A 3 -17.11 18.98 12.15
N ARG A 4 -17.38 17.86 12.81
CA ARG A 4 -16.41 16.80 13.10
C ARG A 4 -15.79 16.37 11.76
N LEU A 5 -14.57 16.80 11.52
CA LEU A 5 -13.68 16.18 10.54
C LEU A 5 -13.57 14.72 10.96
N HIS A 6 -14.13 13.82 10.15
CA HIS A 6 -13.91 12.39 10.29
C HIS A 6 -12.41 12.14 10.41
N GLY A 7 -12.05 11.33 11.40
CA GLY A 7 -10.69 11.07 11.83
C GLY A 7 -9.72 11.00 10.67
N GLY A 8 -8.77 11.93 10.67
CA GLY A 8 -7.56 11.78 9.89
C GLY A 8 -6.94 10.45 10.31
N GLN A 9 -7.08 9.44 9.47
CA GLN A 9 -6.20 8.29 9.49
C GLN A 9 -4.80 8.87 9.25
N SER A 10 -4.06 9.07 10.34
CA SER A 10 -2.64 9.34 10.24
C SER A 10 -2.04 8.19 9.44
N PRO A 11 -1.40 8.47 8.28
CA PRO A 11 -0.76 7.41 7.51
C PRO A 11 0.24 6.68 8.41
N PRO A 12 0.49 5.38 8.18
CA PRO A 12 1.47 4.64 8.96
C PRO A 12 2.80 5.41 8.98
N PRO A 13 3.47 5.50 10.14
CA PRO A 13 4.72 6.24 10.28
C PRO A 13 5.77 5.60 9.38
N GLY A 14 6.07 6.23 8.24
CA GLY A 14 7.09 5.73 7.32
C GLY A 14 6.99 6.30 5.91
N LEU A 15 5.78 6.60 5.43
CA LEU A 15 5.58 7.06 4.05
C LEU A 15 5.46 8.58 3.89
N GLY A 16 5.62 9.36 4.97
CA GLY A 16 5.68 10.82 4.93
C GLY A 16 4.52 11.51 4.18
N PRO A 17 4.67 12.79 3.81
CA PRO A 17 3.70 13.54 3.00
C PRO A 17 3.95 13.32 1.49
N PHE A 18 4.37 12.12 1.09
CA PHE A 18 4.71 11.85 -0.31
C PHE A 18 3.46 11.40 -1.09
N SER A 19 3.36 11.84 -2.35
CA SER A 19 2.31 11.38 -3.26
C SER A 19 2.77 10.10 -3.96
N TYR A 20 2.05 9.00 -3.69
CA TYR A 20 2.33 7.70 -4.28
C TYR A 20 1.41 7.44 -5.47
N SER A 21 1.94 6.76 -6.49
CA SER A 21 1.13 6.28 -7.62
C SER A 21 0.97 4.77 -7.57
N PHE A 22 -0.23 4.28 -7.85
CA PHE A 22 -0.58 2.86 -7.77
C PHE A 22 -1.02 2.39 -9.15
N ARG A 23 -0.52 1.25 -9.61
CA ARG A 23 -0.99 0.60 -10.84
C ARG A 23 -1.08 -0.91 -10.68
N PRO A 24 -1.93 -1.61 -11.46
CA PRO A 24 -1.89 -3.06 -11.52
C PRO A 24 -0.51 -3.56 -11.95
N SER A 25 -0.01 -4.63 -11.31
CA SER A 25 1.24 -5.25 -11.73
C SER A 25 1.05 -5.98 -13.07
N PRO A 26 1.95 -5.83 -14.05
CA PRO A 26 1.91 -6.58 -15.31
C PRO A 26 2.14 -8.09 -15.10
N ALA A 27 2.63 -8.51 -13.92
CA ALA A 27 2.82 -9.92 -13.57
C ALA A 27 1.50 -10.71 -13.41
N GLY A 28 0.34 -10.06 -13.50
CA GLY A 28 -0.96 -10.72 -13.72
C GLY A 28 -1.49 -11.57 -12.57
N ARG A 29 -0.79 -11.67 -11.43
CA ARG A 29 -1.28 -12.40 -10.25
C ARG A 29 -2.37 -11.56 -9.57
N GLY A 30 -3.57 -12.12 -9.48
CA GLY A 30 -4.85 -11.45 -9.20
C GLY A 30 -4.96 -10.72 -7.84
N GLY A 31 -4.19 -9.64 -7.69
CA GLY A 31 -4.07 -8.86 -6.46
C GLY A 31 -2.73 -8.14 -6.32
N ALA A 32 -1.79 -8.29 -7.25
CA ALA A 32 -0.52 -7.59 -7.21
C ALA A 32 -0.63 -6.16 -7.77
N ILE A 33 -0.10 -5.20 -7.03
CA ILE A 33 0.00 -3.79 -7.42
C ILE A 33 1.46 -3.34 -7.45
N LEU A 34 1.72 -2.30 -8.23
CA LEU A 34 2.98 -1.58 -8.23
C LEU A 34 2.76 -0.20 -7.62
N ILE A 35 3.59 0.13 -6.63
CA ILE A 35 3.59 1.40 -5.94
C ILE A 35 4.82 2.18 -6.37
N ARG A 36 4.61 3.40 -6.85
CA ARG A 36 5.70 4.33 -7.16
C ARG A 36 5.88 5.32 -6.03
N GLY A 37 7.07 5.35 -5.45
CA GLY A 37 7.52 6.45 -4.60
C GLY A 37 8.27 7.50 -5.41
N PRO A 38 8.06 8.80 -5.14
CA PRO A 38 8.82 9.89 -5.77
C PRO A 38 10.28 9.91 -5.28
N GLU A 39 11.13 10.68 -5.96
CA GLU A 39 12.49 10.94 -5.50
C GLU A 39 12.50 11.51 -4.07
N GLY A 40 13.41 11.02 -3.22
CA GLY A 40 13.53 11.44 -1.82
C GLY A 40 12.55 10.78 -0.86
N ALA A 41 11.53 10.05 -1.34
CA ALA A 41 10.69 9.24 -0.49
C ALA A 41 11.45 7.99 -0.02
N PRO A 42 11.44 7.65 1.29
CA PRO A 42 12.09 6.44 1.77
C PRO A 42 11.41 5.20 1.16
N PRO A 43 12.16 4.27 0.55
CA PRO A 43 11.59 3.03 0.05
C PRO A 43 11.21 2.11 1.23
N PRO A 44 10.08 1.38 1.12
CA PRO A 44 9.77 0.30 2.05
C PRO A 44 10.75 -0.86 1.87
N ALA A 45 10.75 -1.80 2.82
CA ALA A 45 11.51 -3.04 2.74
C ALA A 45 10.64 -4.20 2.22
N PRO A 46 11.24 -5.22 1.59
CA PRO A 46 10.52 -6.45 1.29
C PRO A 46 10.03 -7.08 2.60
N GLY A 47 8.75 -7.47 2.65
CA GLY A 47 8.03 -7.96 3.83
C GLY A 47 7.22 -6.88 4.57
N ASP A 48 7.39 -5.60 4.25
CA ASP A 48 6.54 -4.55 4.83
C ASP A 48 5.09 -4.69 4.38
N LEU A 49 4.17 -4.37 5.30
CA LEU A 49 2.73 -4.37 5.03
C LEU A 49 2.22 -2.95 4.81
N LEU A 50 1.71 -2.70 3.62
CA LEU A 50 1.11 -1.45 3.21
C LEU A 50 -0.41 -1.57 3.23
N THR A 51 -1.06 -0.68 3.97
CA THR A 51 -2.53 -0.62 4.04
C THR A 51 -3.02 0.47 3.12
N LEU A 52 -3.82 0.10 2.12
CA LEU A 52 -4.41 1.04 1.16
C LEU A 52 -5.92 1.06 1.32
N ALA A 53 -6.50 2.25 1.42
CA ALA A 53 -7.94 2.44 1.35
C ALA A 53 -8.41 2.26 -0.10
N LEU A 54 -9.33 1.33 -0.33
CA LEU A 54 -9.98 1.13 -1.62
C LEU A 54 -11.32 1.89 -1.66
N ASP A 55 -11.81 2.15 -2.87
CA ASP A 55 -13.07 2.87 -3.13
C ASP A 55 -14.31 2.21 -2.47
N ASP A 56 -14.24 0.90 -2.22
CA ASP A 56 -15.29 0.10 -1.54
C ASP A 56 -15.30 0.27 0.00
N ASP A 57 -14.68 1.33 0.52
CA ASP A 57 -14.54 1.64 1.97
C ASP A 57 -13.82 0.54 2.77
N ARG A 58 -13.19 -0.42 2.10
CA ARG A 58 -12.37 -1.47 2.73
C ARG A 58 -10.89 -1.15 2.59
N ASP A 59 -10.21 -1.11 3.72
CA ASP A 59 -8.76 -1.19 3.73
C ASP A 59 -8.30 -2.58 3.27
N ALA A 60 -7.28 -2.58 2.41
CA ALA A 60 -6.63 -3.79 1.93
C ALA A 60 -5.15 -3.74 2.27
N GLN A 61 -4.61 -4.87 2.72
CA GLN A 61 -3.20 -5.03 3.05
C GLN A 61 -2.44 -5.63 1.86
N PHE A 62 -1.31 -5.02 1.56
CA PHE A 62 -0.39 -5.42 0.50
C PHE A 62 0.99 -5.62 1.10
N GLU A 63 1.53 -6.82 0.95
CA GLU A 63 2.89 -7.12 1.37
C GLU A 63 3.85 -6.73 0.25
N VAL A 64 4.88 -5.96 0.58
CA VAL A 64 5.93 -5.59 -0.37
C VAL A 64 6.78 -6.82 -0.65
N THR A 65 6.87 -7.24 -1.90
CA THR A 65 7.63 -8.45 -2.28
C THR A 65 8.97 -8.09 -2.90
N GLU A 66 9.06 -6.96 -3.59
CA GLU A 66 10.27 -6.50 -4.26
C GLU A 66 10.30 -4.99 -4.36
N ILE A 67 11.51 -4.39 -4.29
CA ILE A 67 11.73 -2.97 -4.54
C ILE A 67 12.78 -2.80 -5.63
N THR A 68 12.46 -1.99 -6.63
CA THR A 68 13.37 -1.56 -7.69
C THR A 68 13.62 -0.06 -7.58
N ASN A 69 14.89 0.33 -7.43
CA ASN A 69 15.27 1.73 -7.46
C ASN A 69 15.29 2.25 -8.90
N ALA A 70 14.82 3.48 -9.09
CA ALA A 70 14.82 4.19 -10.36
C ALA A 70 15.49 5.57 -10.20
N ALA A 71 15.83 6.22 -11.31
CA ALA A 71 16.44 7.54 -11.27
C ALA A 71 15.53 8.61 -10.63
N ASP A 72 14.21 8.42 -10.68
CA ASP A 72 13.19 9.36 -10.17
C ASP A 72 12.42 8.77 -8.97
N GLY A 73 13.12 8.04 -8.08
CA GLY A 73 12.55 7.38 -6.91
C GLY A 73 12.60 5.86 -6.97
N TRP A 74 11.48 5.18 -6.70
CA TRP A 74 11.45 3.72 -6.63
C TRP A 74 10.09 3.13 -7.00
N TRP A 75 10.11 1.84 -7.34
CA TRP A 75 8.94 1.01 -7.58
C TRP A 75 8.94 -0.16 -6.61
N ALA A 76 7.84 -0.33 -5.88
CA ALA A 76 7.61 -1.50 -5.05
C ALA A 76 6.54 -2.39 -5.68
N SER A 77 6.88 -3.66 -5.88
CA SER A 77 5.91 -4.71 -6.18
C SER A 77 5.28 -5.16 -4.87
N CYS A 78 3.95 -5.17 -4.82
CA CYS A 78 3.22 -5.55 -3.62
C CYS A 78 2.14 -6.57 -3.98
N GLU A 79 2.07 -7.67 -3.25
CA GLU A 79 1.03 -8.67 -3.40
C GLU A 79 -0.04 -8.45 -2.34
N ARG A 80 -1.32 -8.44 -2.74
CA ARG A 80 -2.43 -8.38 -1.78
C ARG A 80 -2.33 -9.59 -0.87
N ARG A 81 -2.18 -9.34 0.43
CA ARG A 81 -2.46 -10.36 1.43
C ARG A 81 -3.96 -10.57 1.41
N GLY A 82 -4.38 -11.78 1.03
CA GLY A 82 -5.73 -12.22 1.32
C GLY A 82 -5.96 -11.99 2.81
N ARG A 83 -7.08 -11.39 3.19
CA ARG A 83 -7.52 -11.42 4.59
C ARG A 83 -7.43 -12.90 4.96
N SER A 84 -6.54 -13.26 5.89
CA SER A 84 -6.72 -14.52 6.59
C SER A 84 -8.05 -14.35 7.28
N ASP A 85 -9.11 -14.78 6.60
CA ASP A 85 -10.38 -15.04 7.21
C ASP A 85 -10.09 -16.19 8.16
N GLY A 86 -9.72 -15.82 9.39
CA GLY A 86 -9.73 -16.76 10.49
C GLY A 86 -11.18 -16.98 10.85
N GLU A 87 -11.90 -17.77 10.06
CA GLU A 87 -13.21 -18.31 10.44
C GLU A 87 -13.52 -19.60 9.65
N ASP A 88 -12.63 -20.59 9.71
CA ASP A 88 -13.03 -22.00 9.63
C ASP A 88 -12.97 -22.57 11.05
N GLY A 89 -13.97 -22.20 11.84
CA GLY A 89 -14.33 -22.87 13.08
C GLY A 89 -15.70 -23.51 12.90
N ASP A 90 -15.71 -24.82 12.62
CA ASP A 90 -16.83 -25.74 12.86
C ASP A 90 -16.29 -26.98 13.58
#